data_AF-A0A242Z0Y4-F1
#
_entry.id   AF-A0A242Z0Y4-F1
#
_cell.length_a   1.000
_cell.length_b   1.000
_cell.length_c   1.000
_cell.angle_alpha   90.00
_cell.angle_beta   90.00
_cell.angle_gamma   90.00
#
_symmetry.space_group_name_H-M   'P 1'
#
loop_
_entity.id
_entity.type
_entity.pdbx_description
1 polymer ?
#
loop_
_entity_poly.entity_id
_entity_poly.type
_entity_poly.pdbx_seq_one_letter_code
_entity_poly.pdbx_strand_id
1 'polypeptide(L)'
;MSRISITKSQDSIMIAWQSAEITIPLKDIITISTNDVPHNKLDHVVYIGTPSSSKNRILVHTTNLNFIIFVVNPSIILEEINIE
;
A
#
# COMPACT_ATOMS: atom_id res chain seq x y z
N MET A 1 6.42 10.98 14.33
CA MET A 1 5.61 10.37 13.25
C MET A 1 6.10 8.95 13.07
N SER A 2 5.24 7.95 13.19
CA SER A 2 5.64 6.55 13.01
C SER A 2 5.78 6.26 11.53
N ARG A 3 6.98 5.82 11.12
CA ARG A 3 7.30 5.46 9.74
C ARG A 3 6.60 4.15 9.39
N ILE A 4 5.98 4.10 8.21
CA ILE A 4 5.50 2.83 7.65
C ILE A 4 6.72 2.04 7.17
N SER A 5 6.78 0.76 7.51
CA SER A 5 7.74 -0.18 6.93
C SER A 5 6.99 -1.13 6.01
N ILE A 6 7.55 -1.37 4.84
CA ILE A 6 7.01 -2.34 3.88
C ILE A 6 8.13 -3.32 3.56
N THR A 7 7.81 -4.60 3.51
CA THR A 7 8.77 -5.65 3.22
C THR A 7 8.14 -6.66 2.29
N LYS A 8 8.79 -6.87 1.14
CA LYS A 8 8.42 -7.94 0.21
C LYS A 8 9.11 -9.23 0.63
N SER A 9 8.33 -10.30 0.67
CA SER A 9 8.79 -11.69 0.76
C SER A 9 8.46 -12.42 -0.54
N GLN A 10 8.83 -13.70 -0.63
CA GLN A 10 8.62 -14.51 -1.83
C GLN A 10 7.15 -14.53 -2.29
N ASP A 11 6.20 -14.62 -1.35
CA ASP A 11 4.78 -14.83 -1.65
C ASP A 11 3.85 -13.74 -1.11
N SER A 12 4.39 -12.72 -0.43
CA SER A 12 3.59 -11.69 0.23
C SER A 12 4.31 -10.36 0.40
N ILE A 13 3.53 -9.30 0.59
CA ILE A 13 3.98 -8.00 1.10
C ILE A 13 3.50 -7.87 2.53
N MET A 14 4.42 -7.55 3.45
CA MET A 14 4.08 -7.18 4.82
C MET A 14 4.18 -5.67 4.97
N ILE A 15 3.15 -5.07 5.57
CA ILE A 15 3.08 -3.64 5.89
C ILE A 15 2.99 -3.54 7.40
N ALA A 16 3.99 -2.90 8.02
CA ALA A 16 4.02 -2.64 9.45
C ALA A 16 3.86 -1.15 9.73
N TRP A 17 2.91 -0.82 10.60
CA TRP A 17 2.69 0.55 11.05
C TRP A 17 2.17 0.59 12.49
N GLN A 18 2.87 1.34 13.36
CA GLN A 18 2.62 1.34 14.80
C GLN A 18 2.70 -0.09 15.36
N SER A 19 1.62 -0.57 15.98
CA SER A 19 1.50 -1.93 16.53
C SER A 19 0.74 -2.89 15.59
N ALA A 20 0.45 -2.47 14.35
CA ALA A 20 -0.30 -3.26 13.40
C ALA A 20 0.61 -3.80 12.30
N GLU A 21 0.38 -5.06 11.94
CA GLU A 21 1.01 -5.74 10.81
C GLU A 21 -0.09 -6.26 9.89
N ILE A 22 0.05 -6.00 8.60
CA ILE A 22 -0.87 -6.44 7.56
C ILE A 22 -0.06 -7.16 6.51
N THR A 23 -0.42 -8.42 6.26
CA THR A 23 0.22 -9.25 5.24
C THR A 23 -0.73 -9.44 4.07
N ILE A 24 -0.28 -9.05 2.88
CA ILE A 24 -1.02 -9.15 1.62
C ILE A 24 -0.33 -10.21 0.75
N PRO A 25 -0.98 -11.35 0.46
CA PRO A 25 -0.44 -12.33 -0.47
C PRO A 25 -0.28 -11.74 -1.88
N LEU A 26 0.85 -11.99 -2.54
CA LEU A 26 1.11 -11.46 -3.89
C LEU A 26 0.09 -11.97 -4.91
N LYS A 27 -0.37 -13.22 -4.76
CA LYS A 27 -1.41 -13.83 -5.61
C LYS A 27 -2.75 -13.07 -5.58
N ASP A 28 -3.00 -12.29 -4.53
CA ASP A 28 -4.25 -11.56 -4.36
C ASP A 28 -4.12 -10.12 -4.91
N ILE A 29 -2.90 -9.66 -5.21
CA ILE A 29 -2.63 -8.32 -5.76
C ILE A 29 -2.94 -8.31 -7.25
N ILE A 30 -3.87 -7.42 -7.64
CA ILE A 30 -4.25 -7.20 -9.03
C ILE A 30 -3.37 -6.09 -9.63
N THR A 31 -3.22 -4.97 -8.93
CA THR A 31 -2.36 -3.84 -9.36
C THR A 31 -1.79 -3.07 -8.18
N ILE A 32 -0.66 -2.41 -8.42
CA ILE A 32 -0.07 -1.42 -7.52
C ILE A 32 0.14 -0.12 -8.31
N SER A 33 -0.29 1.02 -7.77
CA SER A 33 -0.13 2.31 -8.45
C SER A 33 0.02 3.48 -7.48
N THR A 34 0.69 4.54 -7.94
CA THR A 34 0.77 5.85 -7.26
C THR A 34 -0.23 6.86 -7.82
N ASN A 35 -0.97 6.46 -8.85
CA ASN A 35 -1.95 7.32 -9.48
C ASN A 35 -3.14 7.54 -8.57
N ASP A 36 -3.68 8.75 -8.67
CA ASP A 36 -4.84 9.16 -7.91
C ASP A 36 -6.08 8.43 -8.44
N VAL A 37 -6.45 7.31 -7.83
CA VAL A 37 -7.72 6.66 -8.13
C VAL A 37 -8.83 7.42 -7.40
N PRO A 38 -9.86 7.91 -8.11
CA PRO A 38 -10.95 8.64 -7.48
C PRO A 38 -11.56 7.85 -6.33
N HIS A 39 -11.63 8.46 -5.14
CA HIS A 39 -12.09 7.83 -3.90
C HIS A 39 -13.51 7.24 -4.01
N ASN A 40 -14.32 7.74 -4.94
CA ASN A 40 -15.67 7.26 -5.22
C ASN A 40 -15.74 6.00 -6.10
N LYS A 41 -14.61 5.47 -6.56
CA LYS A 41 -14.52 4.26 -7.39
C LYS A 41 -13.95 3.05 -6.67
N LEU A 42 -13.48 3.21 -5.43
CA LEU A 42 -12.91 2.13 -4.64
C LEU A 42 -13.87 1.76 -3.52
N ASP A 43 -14.31 0.51 -3.53
CA ASP A 43 -15.09 -0.08 -2.43
C ASP A 43 -14.15 -0.83 -1.47
N HIS A 44 -14.56 -1.04 -0.21
CA HIS A 44 -13.79 -1.78 0.81
C HIS A 44 -12.32 -1.35 0.94
N VAL A 45 -12.10 -0.08 1.31
CA VAL A 45 -10.75 0.52 1.41
C VAL A 45 -10.22 0.55 2.83
N VAL A 46 -8.99 0.06 3.01
CA VAL A 46 -8.19 0.17 4.22
C VAL A 46 -7.14 1.28 4.04
N TYR A 47 -7.17 2.28 4.91
CA TYR A 47 -6.18 3.35 4.94
C TYR A 47 -5.10 3.03 5.97
N ILE A 48 -3.83 3.08 5.55
CA ILE A 48 -2.68 2.77 6.40
C ILE A 48 -1.74 3.97 6.41
N GLY A 49 -1.39 4.44 7.61
CA GLY A 49 -0.53 5.61 7.77
C GLY A 49 -1.26 6.86 8.20
N THR A 50 -0.49 7.94 8.35
CA THR A 50 -1.03 9.27 8.60
C THR A 50 -1.36 9.94 7.27
N PRO A 51 -2.62 10.34 7.02
CA PRO A 51 -2.98 11.09 5.82
C PRO A 51 -2.16 12.38 5.73
N SER A 52 -1.57 12.64 4.56
CA SER A 52 -0.87 13.87 4.27
C SER A 52 -1.56 14.64 3.14
N SER A 53 -1.38 15.96 3.13
CA SER A 53 -1.81 16.82 2.02
C SER A 53 -1.02 16.57 0.73
N SER A 54 0.13 15.89 0.83
CA SER A 54 0.89 15.43 -0.33
C SER A 54 0.20 14.24 -1.00
N LYS A 55 0.28 14.17 -2.34
CA LYS A 55 -0.20 13.01 -3.13
C LYS A 55 0.68 11.76 -2.97
N ASN A 56 1.43 11.66 -1.86
CA ASN A 56 2.39 10.58 -1.62
C ASN A 56 1.66 9.38 -1.01
N ARG A 57 0.98 8.63 -1.87
CA ARG A 57 0.28 7.41 -1.50
C ARG A 57 0.48 6.32 -2.54
N ILE A 58 0.35 5.09 -2.10
CA ILE A 58 0.34 3.90 -2.95
C ILE A 58 -1.01 3.22 -2.77
N LEU A 59 -1.66 2.92 -3.89
CA LEU A 59 -2.82 2.05 -3.94
C LEU A 59 -2.34 0.63 -4.25
N VAL A 60 -2.70 -0.32 -3.39
CA VAL A 60 -2.61 -1.76 -3.66
C VAL A 60 -4.03 -2.27 -3.85
N HIS A 61 -4.39 -2.61 -5.08
CA HIS A 61 -5.67 -3.21 -5.43
C HIS A 61 -5.55 -4.73 -5.31
N THR A 62 -6.41 -5.34 -4.51
CA THR A 62 -6.47 -6.81 -4.36
C THR A 62 -7.84 -7.35 -4.73
N THR A 63 -7.96 -8.66 -4.78
CA THR A 63 -9.22 -9.37 -5.06
C THR A 63 -10.36 -9.02 -4.10
N ASN A 64 -10.06 -8.72 -2.83
CA ASN A 64 -11.08 -8.53 -1.79
C ASN A 64 -11.04 -7.15 -1.13
N LEU A 65 -9.87 -6.53 -1.00
CA LEU A 65 -9.68 -5.25 -0.32
C LEU A 65 -8.80 -4.30 -1.12
N ASN A 66 -9.00 -3.01 -0.89
CA ASN A 66 -8.14 -1.96 -1.42
C ASN A 66 -7.30 -1.37 -0.30
N PHE A 67 -6.01 -1.18 -0.51
CA PHE A 67 -5.14 -0.57 0.49
C PHE A 67 -4.59 0.75 -0.03
N ILE A 68 -4.85 1.83 0.70
CA ILE A 68 -4.22 3.13 0.46
C ILE A 68 -3.19 3.35 1.56
N ILE A 69 -1.93 3.38 1.15
CA ILE A 69 -0.79 3.47 2.06
C ILE A 69 -0.16 4.85 1.91
N PHE A 70 -0.17 5.65 2.99
CA PHE A 70 0.43 6.98 3.02
C PHE A 70 1.93 6.89 3.30
N VAL A 71 2.75 7.19 2.30
CA VAL A 71 4.21 7.01 2.35
C VAL A 71 4.92 8.34 2.15
N VAL A 72 6.14 8.46 2.67
CA VAL A 72 6.92 9.70 2.48
C VAL A 72 7.42 9.82 1.04
N ASN A 73 7.92 8.71 0.47
CA ASN A 73 8.43 8.63 -0.89
C ASN A 73 7.91 7.38 -1.60
N PRO A 74 6.88 7.49 -2.47
CA PRO A 74 6.30 6.33 -3.14
C PRO A 74 7.25 5.58 -4.07
N SER A 75 8.21 6.27 -4.71
CA SER A 75 9.13 5.65 -5.66
C SER A 75 10.03 4.61 -4.99
N ILE A 76 10.57 4.94 -3.81
CA ILE A 76 11.42 4.01 -3.03
C ILE A 76 10.63 2.74 -2.66
N ILE A 77 9.38 2.91 -2.23
CA ILE A 77 8.54 1.79 -1.85
C ILE A 77 8.17 0.92 -3.06
N LEU A 78 7.94 1.52 -4.23
CA LEU A 78 7.70 0.76 -5.45
C LEU A 78 8.91 -0.09 -5.85
N GLU A 79 10.13 0.42 -5.68
CA GLU A 79 11.36 -0.34 -5.89
C GLU A 79 11.48 -1.52 -4.92
N GLU A 80 11.15 -1.32 -3.63
CA GLU A 80 11.16 -2.39 -2.61
C GLU A 80 10.11 -3.48 -2.89
N ILE A 81 9.00 -3.12 -3.54
CA ILE A 81 7.88 -4.01 -3.84
C ILE A 81 8.00 -4.65 -5.24
N ASN A 82 8.91 -4.16 -6.10
CA ASN A 82 8.99 -4.42 -7.55
C ASN A 82 8.46 -5.81 -7.93
N ILE A 83 7.27 -5.86 -8.52
CA ILE A 83 6.61 -7.07 -9.00
C ILE A 83 6.99 -7.18 -10.48
N GLU A 84 8.13 -7.82 -10.77
CA GLU A 84 8.46 -8.26 -12.13
C GLU A 84 7.56 -9.43 -12.57
#